data_AF-A0A5C8T4I1-F1
#
_entry.id   AF-A0A5C8T4I1-F1
#
_cell.length_a   1.000
_cell.length_b   1.000
_cell.length_c   1.000
_cell.angle_alpha   90.00
_cell.angle_beta   90.00
_cell.angle_gamma   90.00
#
_symmetry.space_group_name_H-M   'P 1'
#
loop_
_entity.id
_entity.type
_entity.pdbx_description
1 polymer ?
#
loop_
_entity_poly.entity_id
_entity_poly.type
_entity_poly.pdbx_seq_one_letter_code
_entity_poly.pdbx_strand_id
1 'polypeptide(L)'
;GSNAYHWVFHAADAVVHTASPTRGAIVVRKMMDGHRPAVWISDRYTAQQGHAAAHQTCLAHLARDVAYVVEVSDDPVPWRL
;
A
#
# COMPACT_ATOMS: atom_id res chain seq x y z
N GLY A 1 -16.30 2.51 20.88
CA GLY A 1 -15.05 2.88 20.17
C GLY A 1 -15.33 2.94 18.68
N SER A 2 -14.61 3.76 17.94
CA SER A 2 -14.67 3.82 16.46
C SER A 2 -13.44 3.13 15.86
N ASN A 3 -13.64 2.42 14.75
CA ASN A 3 -12.54 1.81 14.00
C ASN A 3 -11.88 2.85 13.10
N ALA A 4 -10.56 2.77 12.96
CA ALA A 4 -9.77 3.60 12.07
C ALA A 4 -8.74 2.75 11.33
N TYR A 5 -8.27 3.26 10.20
CA TYR A 5 -7.17 2.68 9.44
C TYR A 5 -5.85 3.22 9.95
N HIS A 6 -4.89 2.33 10.16
CA HIS A 6 -3.50 2.70 10.44
C HIS A 6 -2.73 2.81 9.13
N TRP A 7 -2.23 4.00 8.84
CA TRP A 7 -1.35 4.28 7.72
C TRP A 7 0.09 4.35 8.20
N VAL A 8 0.99 3.79 7.39
CA VAL A 8 2.43 3.84 7.61
C VAL A 8 3.08 4.37 6.33
N PHE A 9 3.79 5.47 6.46
CA PHE A 9 4.62 6.06 5.41
C PHE A 9 6.07 5.89 5.81
N HIS A 10 6.91 5.43 4.88
CA HIS A 10 8.30 5.15 5.15
C HIS A 10 9.18 5.78 4.07
N ALA A 11 10.22 6.47 4.53
CA ALA A 11 11.31 7.00 3.74
C ALA A 11 12.63 6.58 4.40
N ALA A 12 13.77 6.90 3.76
CA ALA A 12 15.08 6.48 4.24
C ALA A 12 15.41 7.00 5.66
N ASP A 13 14.83 8.13 6.05
CA ASP A 13 15.11 8.87 7.28
C ASP A 13 13.96 8.83 8.30
N ALA A 14 12.77 8.41 7.89
CA ALA A 14 11.58 8.50 8.74
C ALA A 14 10.55 7.39 8.47
N VAL A 15 9.88 6.99 9.55
CA VAL A 15 8.61 6.26 9.51
C VAL A 15 7.56 7.15 10.16
N VAL A 16 6.47 7.43 9.45
CA VAL A 16 5.37 8.23 9.96
C VAL A 16 4.11 7.37 10.04
N HIS A 17 3.52 7.33 11.24
CA HIS A 17 2.27 6.63 11.51
C HIS A 17 1.11 7.62 11.55
N THR A 18 -0.01 7.28 10.92
CA THR A 18 -1.21 8.13 10.91
C THR A 18 -2.45 7.27 11.07
N ALA A 19 -3.27 7.56 12.08
CA ALA A 19 -4.61 7.00 12.19
C ALA A 19 -5.58 7.86 11.37
N SER A 20 -6.45 7.22 10.57
CA SER A 20 -7.43 7.91 9.73
C SER A 20 -8.75 7.15 9.69
N PRO A 21 -9.91 7.83 9.69
CA PRO A 21 -11.20 7.18 9.48
C PRO A 21 -11.38 6.65 8.05
N THR A 22 -10.46 6.96 7.13
CA THR A 22 -10.53 6.54 5.73
C THR A 22 -9.22 5.94 5.22
N ARG A 23 -9.36 4.99 4.29
CA ARG A 23 -8.27 4.45 3.47
C ARG A 23 -8.12 5.17 2.11
N GLY A 24 -8.81 6.29 1.91
CA GLY A 24 -8.78 7.02 0.64
C GLY A 24 -7.48 7.81 0.38
N ALA A 25 -7.26 8.14 -0.89
CA ALA A 25 -6.06 8.86 -1.36
C ALA A 25 -5.88 10.26 -0.75
N ILE A 26 -6.92 10.79 -0.09
CA ILE A 26 -6.84 12.06 0.65
C ILE A 26 -5.80 12.00 1.78
N VAL A 27 -5.59 10.83 2.39
CA VAL A 27 -4.59 10.66 3.46
C VAL A 27 -3.19 10.82 2.89
N VAL A 28 -2.91 10.17 1.75
CA VAL A 28 -1.64 10.31 1.05
C VAL A 28 -1.41 11.76 0.64
N ARG A 29 -2.38 12.42 -0.01
CA ARG A 29 -2.23 13.83 -0.43
C ARG A 29 -1.92 14.77 0.73
N LYS A 30 -2.56 14.57 1.90
CA LYS A 30 -2.30 15.35 3.11
C LYS A 30 -0.91 15.06 3.69
N MET A 31 -0.49 13.79 3.76
CA MET A 31 0.84 13.42 4.23
C MET A 31 1.94 14.03 3.36
N MET A 32 1.74 13.99 2.04
CA MET A 32 2.73 14.45 1.09
C MET A 32 2.82 15.98 1.00
N ASP A 33 1.77 16.72 1.36
CA ASP A 33 1.72 18.19 1.34
C ASP A 33 2.32 18.83 0.07
N GLY A 34 1.93 18.28 -1.08
CA GLY A 34 2.43 18.72 -2.40
C GLY A 34 3.78 18.14 -2.82
N HIS A 35 4.55 17.51 -1.92
CA HIS A 35 5.75 16.76 -2.27
C HIS A 35 5.40 15.57 -3.19
N ARG A 36 6.25 15.31 -4.18
CA ARG A 36 6.11 14.19 -5.11
C ARG A 36 7.42 13.40 -5.13
N PRO A 37 7.44 12.15 -4.62
CA PRO A 37 8.65 11.35 -4.64
C PRO A 37 8.92 10.85 -6.06
N ALA A 38 10.17 10.49 -6.34
CA ALA A 38 10.55 9.91 -7.62
C ALA A 38 9.86 8.55 -7.85
N VAL A 39 9.79 7.73 -6.79
CA VAL A 39 9.18 6.40 -6.79
C VAL A 39 8.19 6.31 -5.64
N TRP A 40 6.98 5.83 -5.94
CA TRP A 40 5.99 5.42 -4.94
C TRP A 40 6.00 3.89 -4.84
N ILE A 41 6.19 3.34 -3.64
CA ILE A 41 6.15 1.89 -3.40
C ILE A 41 4.96 1.58 -2.49
N SER A 42 4.00 0.83 -2.98
CA SER A 42 2.76 0.54 -2.25
C SER A 42 2.05 -0.69 -2.81
N ASP A 43 0.99 -1.14 -2.14
CA ASP A 43 0.09 -2.15 -2.70
C ASP A 43 -0.62 -1.64 -3.98
N ARG A 44 -1.45 -2.49 -4.60
CA ARG A 44 -2.23 -2.13 -5.80
C ARG A 44 -3.59 -1.50 -5.50
N TYR A 45 -3.85 -1.07 -4.27
CA TYR A 45 -5.10 -0.41 -3.95
C TYR A 45 -5.21 0.90 -4.74
N THR A 46 -6.39 1.21 -5.28
CA THR A 46 -6.59 2.34 -6.20
C THR A 46 -6.22 3.69 -5.57
N ALA A 47 -6.36 3.84 -4.25
CA ALA A 47 -5.95 5.04 -3.54
C ALA A 47 -4.44 5.29 -3.55
N GLN A 48 -3.62 4.32 -3.95
CA GLN A 48 -2.17 4.41 -4.01
C GLN A 48 -1.63 4.87 -5.37
N GLN A 49 -2.50 5.09 -6.36
CA GLN A 49 -2.09 5.40 -7.72
C GLN A 49 -1.87 6.91 -7.93
N GLY A 50 -0.87 7.26 -8.76
CA GLY A 50 -0.64 8.64 -9.23
C GLY A 50 0.17 9.57 -8.31
N HIS A 51 0.73 9.04 -7.20
CA HIS A 51 1.47 9.85 -6.22
C HIS A 51 2.92 10.18 -6.62
N ALA A 52 3.48 9.47 -7.61
CA ALA A 52 4.83 9.67 -8.13
C ALA A 52 4.87 9.48 -9.66
N ALA A 53 6.00 9.80 -10.29
CA ALA A 53 6.22 9.51 -11.71
C ALA A 53 6.39 8.02 -11.97
N ALA A 54 7.12 7.32 -11.09
CA ALA A 54 7.24 5.86 -11.11
C ALA A 54 6.46 5.25 -9.94
N HIS A 55 5.80 4.11 -10.19
CA HIS A 55 5.13 3.31 -9.17
C HIS A 55 5.66 1.89 -9.20
N GLN A 56 6.03 1.37 -8.03
CA GLN A 56 6.39 -0.02 -7.85
C GLN A 56 5.35 -0.68 -6.93
N THR A 57 4.86 -1.84 -7.35
CA THR A 57 4.11 -2.70 -6.41
C THR A 57 5.05 -3.17 -5.30
N CYS A 58 4.63 -2.98 -4.06
CA CYS A 58 5.37 -3.38 -2.88
C CYS A 58 5.50 -4.91 -2.84
N LEU A 59 6.74 -5.40 -2.94
CA LEU A 59 7.01 -6.84 -2.96
C LEU A 59 6.62 -7.52 -1.64
N ALA A 60 6.73 -6.83 -0.50
CA ALA A 60 6.30 -7.37 0.79
C ALA A 60 4.79 -7.63 0.85
N HIS A 61 3.99 -6.70 0.31
CA HIS A 61 2.54 -6.90 0.19
C HIS A 61 2.22 -8.04 -0.79
N LEU A 62 2.87 -8.05 -1.96
CA LEU A 62 2.67 -9.11 -2.94
C LEU A 62 3.03 -10.49 -2.37
N ALA A 63 4.17 -10.61 -1.69
CA ALA A 63 4.61 -11.87 -1.09
C ALA A 63 3.62 -12.37 -0.02
N ARG A 64 3.11 -11.47 0.82
CA ARG A 64 2.09 -11.82 1.82
C ARG A 64 0.79 -12.28 1.16
N ASP A 65 0.33 -11.59 0.13
CA ASP A 65 -0.93 -11.92 -0.53
C ASP A 65 -0.79 -13.24 -1.31
N VAL A 66 0.36 -13.50 -1.93
CA VAL A 66 0.67 -14.81 -2.54
C VAL A 66 0.69 -15.89 -1.46
N ALA A 67 1.45 -15.70 -0.37
CA ALA A 67 1.51 -16.65 0.75
C ALA A 67 0.12 -17.01 1.28
N TYR A 68 -0.74 -16.01 1.47
CA TYR A 68 -2.12 -16.24 1.88
C TYR A 68 -2.89 -17.12 0.88
N VAL A 69 -2.82 -16.80 -0.41
CA VAL A 69 -3.48 -17.59 -1.46
C VAL A 69 -2.96 -19.04 -1.49
N VAL A 70 -1.67 -19.25 -1.24
CA VAL A 70 -1.09 -20.60 -1.12
C VAL A 70 -1.80 -21.43 -0.06
N GLU A 71 -2.02 -20.81 1.11
CA GLU A 71 -2.55 -21.49 2.28
C GLU A 71 -4.07 -21.74 2.19
N VAL A 72 -4.82 -20.85 1.54
CA VAL A 72 -6.30 -20.89 1.59
C VAL A 72 -6.98 -21.34 0.30
N SER A 73 -6.25 -21.49 -0.80
CA SER A 73 -6.84 -21.79 -2.10
C SER A 73 -6.69 -23.27 -2.45
N ASP A 74 -7.82 -23.96 -2.63
CA ASP A 74 -7.89 -25.28 -3.26
C ASP A 74 -7.80 -25.20 -4.80
N ASP A 75 -7.92 -23.99 -5.36
CA ASP A 75 -7.89 -23.76 -6.80
C ASP A 75 -6.44 -23.69 -7.28
N PRO A 76 -6.01 -24.49 -8.26
CA PRO A 76 -4.67 -24.40 -8.80
C PRO A 76 -4.45 -23.20 -9.73
N VAL A 77 -5.48 -22.42 -10.07
CA VAL A 77 -5.39 -21.26 -10.97
C VAL A 77 -4.30 -20.24 -10.60
N PRO A 78 -4.03 -19.89 -9.32
CA PRO A 78 -2.92 -19.01 -8.94
C PRO A 78 -1.54 -19.55 -9.35
N TRP A 79 -1.44 -20.85 -9.65
CA TRP A 79 -0.19 -21.57 -9.94
C TRP A 79 0.04 -21.87 -11.41
N ARG A 80 -0.93 -21.59 -12.29
CA ARG A 80 -0.86 -21.95 -13.73
C ARG A 80 -0.08 -20.95 -14.59
N LEU A 81 0.95 -20.31 -14.03
CA LEU A 81 1.83 -19.42 -14.79
C LEU A 81 2.86 -20.22 -15.60
#